data_AF-A0A7K2VVX6-F1
#
_entry.id   AF-A0A7K2VVX6-F1
#
_cell.length_a   1.000
_cell.length_b   1.000
_cell.length_c   1.000
_cell.angle_alpha   90.00
_cell.angle_beta   90.00
_cell.angle_gamma   90.00
#
_symmetry.space_group_name_H-M   'P 1'
#
loop_
_entity.id
_entity.type
_entity.pdbx_description
1 polymer ?
#
loop_
_entity_poly.entity_id
_entity_poly.type
_entity_poly.pdbx_seq_one_letter_code
_entity_poly.pdbx_strand_id
1 'polypeptide(L)'
;MPAARESLLDAAGRALAQRPWSTVRMVDVAAAAGVSRQTLYNEFGGKDGLARALMRREADGYLAGVDRALAAHAGPRDRLAAI
;
A
#
# COMPACT_ATOMS: atom_id res chain seq x y z
N MET A 1 -15.83 2.19 -4.26
CA MET A 1 -15.33 3.19 -3.29
C MET A 1 -13.82 2.97 -3.07
N PRO A 2 -12.95 3.52 -3.93
CA PRO A 2 -11.49 3.36 -3.79
C PRO A 2 -10.95 3.82 -2.42
N ALA A 3 -11.61 4.78 -1.77
CA ALA A 3 -11.23 5.32 -0.46
C ALA A 3 -11.21 4.30 0.70
N ALA A 4 -12.08 3.28 0.70
CA ALA A 4 -12.16 2.33 1.82
C ALA A 4 -10.97 1.36 1.83
N ARG A 5 -10.59 0.87 0.64
CA ARG A 5 -9.44 -0.01 0.46
C ARG A 5 -8.14 0.70 0.81
N GLU A 6 -7.95 1.92 0.34
CA GLU A 6 -6.79 2.75 0.68
C GLU A 6 -6.72 3.05 2.18
N SER A 7 -7.84 3.48 2.80
CA SER A 7 -7.90 3.74 4.23
C SER A 7 -7.51 2.51 5.08
N LEU A 8 -7.92 1.31 4.63
CA LEU A 8 -7.55 0.05 5.27
C LEU A 8 -6.06 -0.25 5.13
N LEU A 9 -5.47 -0.04 3.94
CA LEU A 9 -4.03 -0.24 3.73
C LEU A 9 -3.19 0.79 4.51
N ASP A 10 -3.65 2.04 4.63
CA ASP A 10 -3.00 3.07 5.44
C ASP A 10 -3.06 2.74 6.94
N ALA A 11 -4.21 2.29 7.43
CA ALA A 11 -4.35 1.82 8.80
C ALA A 11 -3.45 0.61 9.08
N ALA A 12 -3.37 -0.34 8.15
CA ALA A 12 -2.50 -1.51 8.26
C ALA A 12 -1.01 -1.14 8.27
N GLY A 13 -0.60 -0.25 7.35
CA GLY A 13 0.78 0.26 7.29
C GLY A 13 1.19 0.99 8.57
N ARG A 14 0.32 1.86 9.09
CA ARG A 14 0.55 2.53 10.39
C ARG A 14 0.66 1.54 11.55
N ALA A 15 -0.19 0.51 11.57
CA ALA A 15 -0.11 -0.52 12.59
C ALA A 15 1.20 -1.32 12.52
N LEU A 16 1.65 -1.68 11.30
CA LEU A 16 2.91 -2.39 11.09
C LEU A 16 4.13 -1.56 11.53
N ALA A 17 4.09 -0.24 11.35
CA ALA A 17 5.15 0.66 11.78
C ALA A 17 5.29 0.76 13.32
N GLN A 18 4.24 0.42 14.07
CA GLN A 18 4.21 0.57 15.54
C GLN A 18 4.41 -0.74 16.30
N ARG A 19 4.15 -1.89 15.66
CA ARG A 19 4.16 -3.20 16.33
C ARG A 19 4.43 -4.35 15.36
N PRO A 20 4.94 -5.49 15.85
CA PRO A 20 5.15 -6.67 15.02
C PRO A 20 3.86 -7.09 14.30
N TRP A 21 3.98 -7.53 13.04
CA TRP A 21 2.80 -7.92 12.25
C TRP A 21 1.95 -8.98 12.94
N SER A 22 2.56 -9.96 13.63
CA SER A 22 1.86 -11.02 14.36
C SER A 22 0.84 -10.49 15.38
N THR A 23 1.07 -9.32 15.98
CA THR A 23 0.20 -8.72 16.99
C THR A 23 -0.88 -7.79 16.39
N VAL A 24 -0.79 -7.45 15.11
CA VAL A 24 -1.80 -6.62 14.42
C VAL A 24 -3.12 -7.37 14.30
N ARG A 25 -4.21 -6.81 14.83
CA ARG A 25 -5.54 -7.44 14.75
C ARG A 25 -6.38 -6.78 13.67
N MET A 26 -7.11 -7.59 12.93
CA MET A 26 -8.00 -7.15 11.84
C MET A 26 -9.06 -6.14 12.33
N VAL A 27 -9.58 -6.33 13.54
CA VAL A 27 -10.54 -5.40 14.15
C VAL A 27 -9.96 -4.02 14.39
N ASP A 28 -8.71 -3.93 14.82
CA ASP A 28 -8.06 -2.65 15.12
C ASP A 28 -7.78 -1.88 13.82
N VAL A 29 -7.39 -2.59 12.75
CA VAL A 29 -7.20 -2.01 11.41
C VAL A 29 -8.52 -1.47 10.85
N ALA A 30 -9.60 -2.26 10.93
CA ALA A 30 -10.92 -1.84 10.48
C ALA A 30 -11.41 -0.59 11.22
N ALA A 31 -11.26 -0.58 12.56
CA ALA A 31 -11.64 0.54 13.40
C ALA A 31 -10.82 1.80 13.06
N ALA A 32 -9.51 1.69 12.92
CA ALA A 32 -8.64 2.80 12.55
C ALA A 32 -8.91 3.36 11.15
N ALA A 33 -9.42 2.54 10.23
CA ALA A 33 -9.84 2.94 8.90
C ALA A 33 -11.29 3.47 8.84
N GLY A 34 -12.04 3.44 9.95
CA GLY A 34 -13.44 3.88 9.97
C GLY A 34 -14.39 2.96 9.21
N VAL A 35 -14.06 1.68 9.06
CA VAL A 35 -14.87 0.71 8.32
C VAL A 35 -15.25 -0.49 9.18
N SER A 36 -16.30 -1.21 8.77
CA SER A 36 -16.71 -2.42 9.48
C SER A 36 -15.68 -3.54 9.31
N ARG A 37 -15.60 -4.46 10.29
CA ARG A 37 -14.80 -5.68 10.18
C ARG A 37 -15.20 -6.51 8.96
N GLN A 38 -16.51 -6.63 8.69
CA GLN A 38 -17.03 -7.39 7.56
C GLN A 38 -16.54 -6.81 6.24
N THR A 39 -16.52 -5.49 6.08
CA THR A 39 -15.96 -4.82 4.90
C THR A 39 -14.50 -5.17 4.69
N LEU A 40 -13.69 -5.14 5.75
CA LEU A 40 -12.28 -5.52 5.67
C LEU A 40 -12.11 -6.98 5.24
N TYR A 41 -12.85 -7.90 5.86
CA TYR A 41 -12.79 -9.32 5.47
C TYR A 41 -13.30 -9.57 4.05
N ASN A 42 -14.33 -8.86 3.60
CA ASN A 42 -14.80 -8.95 2.21
C ASN A 42 -13.75 -8.44 1.22
N GLU A 43 -13.02 -7.38 1.57
CA GLU A 43 -12.01 -6.77 0.70
C GLU A 43 -10.73 -7.59 0.62
N PHE A 44 -10.28 -8.16 1.74
CA PHE A 44 -8.95 -8.77 1.84
C PHE A 44 -8.95 -10.26 2.19
N GLY A 45 -10.10 -10.87 2.52
CA GLY A 45 -10.21 -12.28 2.85
C GLY A 45 -9.53 -12.71 4.16
N GLY A 46 -8.80 -11.83 4.84
CA GLY A 46 -8.05 -12.17 6.06
C GLY A 46 -6.77 -11.37 6.24
N LYS A 47 -6.05 -11.67 7.32
CA LYS A 47 -4.78 -11.01 7.66
C LYS A 47 -3.73 -11.22 6.58
N ASP A 48 -3.65 -12.41 6.02
CA ASP A 48 -2.68 -12.72 4.96
C ASP A 48 -3.00 -12.00 3.65
N GLY A 49 -4.28 -11.88 3.30
CA GLY A 49 -4.66 -11.14 2.09
C GLY A 49 -4.45 -9.64 2.27
N LEU A 50 -4.67 -9.10 3.46
CA LEU A 50 -4.30 -7.72 3.79
C LEU A 50 -2.78 -7.51 3.72
N ALA A 51 -1.99 -8.44 4.25
CA ALA A 51 -0.53 -8.39 4.17
C ALA A 51 -0.03 -8.39 2.72
N ARG A 52 -0.57 -9.30 1.88
CA ARG A 52 -0.23 -9.36 0.45
C ARG A 52 -0.59 -8.07 -0.27
N ALA A 53 -1.77 -7.50 0.01
CA ALA A 53 -2.20 -6.25 -0.58
C ALA A 53 -1.30 -5.07 -0.16
N LEU A 54 -0.89 -5.03 1.11
CA LEU A 54 0.03 -4.04 1.63
C LEU A 54 1.41 -4.16 0.95
N MET A 55 2.00 -5.35 0.91
CA MET A 55 3.29 -5.56 0.23
C MET A 55 3.26 -5.15 -1.24
N ARG A 56 2.17 -5.46 -1.96
CA ARG A 56 2.01 -5.05 -3.35
C ARG A 56 2.00 -3.53 -3.49
N ARG A 57 1.25 -2.82 -2.64
CA ARG A 57 1.22 -1.35 -2.64
C ARG A 57 2.60 -0.74 -2.42
N GLU A 58 3.35 -1.26 -1.45
CA GLU A 58 4.69 -0.75 -1.17
C GLU A 58 5.67 -1.04 -2.31
N ALA A 59 5.57 -2.22 -2.95
CA ALA A 59 6.37 -2.55 -4.13
C ALA A 59 6.05 -1.63 -5.31
N ASP A 60 4.76 -1.38 -5.59
CA ASP A 60 4.33 -0.46 -6.64
C ASP A 60 4.83 0.97 -6.37
N GLY A 61 4.76 1.42 -5.11
CA GLY A 61 5.28 2.72 -4.68
C GLY A 61 6.80 2.84 -4.82
N TYR A 62 7.54 1.78 -4.49
CA TYR A 62 8.99 1.72 -4.67
C TYR A 62 9.37 1.83 -6.15
N LEU A 63 8.74 1.04 -7.02
CA LEU A 63 8.98 1.06 -8.46
C LEU A 63 8.67 2.44 -9.06
N ALA A 64 7.53 3.04 -8.70
CA ALA A 64 7.20 4.40 -9.11
C ALA A 64 8.21 5.44 -8.59
N GLY A 65 8.84 5.20 -7.45
CA GLY A 65 9.96 6.00 -6.95
C GLY A 65 11.21 5.88 -7.82
N VAL A 66 11.57 4.65 -8.19
CA VAL A 66 12.70 4.36 -9.10
C VAL A 66 12.49 5.02 -10.46
N ASP A 67 11.32 4.86 -11.06
CA ASP A 67 11.00 5.44 -12.36
C ASP A 67 11.13 6.97 -12.35
N ARG A 68 10.64 7.63 -11.29
CA ARG A 68 10.78 9.09 -11.13
C ARG A 68 12.24 9.50 -10.97
N ALA A 69 13.03 8.75 -10.20
CA ALA A 69 14.45 9.03 -10.03
C ALA A 69 15.19 8.91 -11.37
N LEU A 70 14.96 7.84 -12.14
CA LEU A 70 15.57 7.65 -13.46
C LEU A 70 15.15 8.76 -14.43
N ALA A 71 13.87 9.12 -14.49
CA ALA A 71 13.38 10.19 -15.35
C ALA A 71 14.00 11.57 -15.01
N ALA A 72 14.24 11.83 -13.72
CA ALA A 72 14.90 13.07 -13.29
C ALA A 72 16.38 13.14 -13.68
N HIS A 73 17.03 11.99 -13.92
CA HIS A 73 18.44 11.90 -14.29
C HIS A 73 18.66 11.69 -15.80
N ALA A 74 17.59 11.46 -16.59
CA ALA A 74 17.66 11.40 -18.04
C ALA A 74 18.02 12.80 -18.60
N GLY A 75 19.23 12.93 -19.12
CA GLY A 75 19.73 14.18 -19.67
C GLY A 75 19.00 14.58 -20.96
N PRO A 76 19.18 15.83 -21.46
CA PRO A 76 18.56 16.28 -22.71
C PRO A 76 18.88 15.39 -23.92
N ARG A 77 20.01 14.69 -23.92
CA ARG A 77 20.42 13.77 -24.98
C ARG A 77 19.61 12.48 -25.05
N ASP A 78 19.16 11.95 -23.91
CA ASP A 78 18.38 10.70 -23.89
C ASP A 78 16.95 10.92 -24.40
N ARG A 79 16.41 12.14 -24.26
CA ARG A 79 15.08 12.52 -24.77
C ARG A 79 15.00 12.63 -26.30
N LEU A 80 16.13 12.82 -26.99
CA LEU A 80 16.18 12.88 -28.45
C LEU A 80 16.33 11.50 -29.11
N ALA A 81 16.79 10.49 -28.37
CA ALA A 81 16.97 9.12 -28.89
C ALA A 81 15.70 8.25 -28.83
N ALA A 82 14.63 8.76 -28.21
CA ALA A 82 13.37 8.05 -28.02
C ALA A 82 12.25 8.47 -29.01
N ILE A 83 12.58 9.20 -30.08
CA ILE A 83 11.64 9.63 -31.15
C ILE A 83 11.96 8.89 -32.45
#